data_AF-A0A2V9D3B7-F1
#
_entry.id   AF-A0A2V9D3B7-F1
#
_cell.length_a   1.000
_cell.length_b   1.000
_cell.length_c   1.000
_cell.angle_alpha   90.00
_cell.angle_beta   90.00
_cell.angle_gamma   90.00
#
_symmetry.space_group_name_H-M   'P 1'
#
loop_
_entity.id
_entity.type
_entity.pdbx_description
1 polymer ?
#
loop_
_entity_poly.entity_id
_entity_poly.type
_entity_poly.pdbx_seq_one_letter_code
_entity_poly.pdbx_strand_id
1 'polypeptide(L)'
;MPRLEPPPFTDQRRAPRYYFGGVAELTDLESGRMIVALVRTLSLFGCFVKTKSFQVGARVKVTITDSGSHFSALGRVANQREDGVGIEFTDIEPIDQAGLEERLAELAEIGKVPTRLTPESLSLPWLRSRTAV
;
A
#
# COMPACT_ATOMS: atom_id res chain seq x y z
N MET A 1 4.75 45.62 -4.68
CA MET A 1 4.28 44.42 -3.93
C MET A 1 4.61 43.19 -4.76
N PRO A 2 5.62 42.38 -4.41
CA PRO A 2 5.87 41.14 -5.13
C PRO A 2 4.78 40.13 -4.80
N ARG A 3 4.23 39.50 -5.84
CA ARG A 3 3.23 38.44 -5.76
C ARG A 3 3.92 37.19 -5.22
N LEU A 4 3.58 36.77 -3.99
CA LEU A 4 3.98 35.48 -3.44
C LEU A 4 3.44 34.39 -4.36
N GLU A 5 4.33 33.67 -5.04
CA GLU A 5 3.99 32.42 -5.72
C GLU A 5 3.59 31.41 -4.65
N PRO A 6 2.42 30.74 -4.76
CA PRO A 6 2.05 29.72 -3.81
C PRO A 6 3.12 28.61 -3.83
N PRO A 7 3.55 28.09 -2.67
CA PRO A 7 4.54 27.01 -2.63
C PRO A 7 4.03 25.85 -3.49
N PRO A 8 4.92 25.14 -4.20
CA PRO A 8 4.52 23.93 -4.92
C PRO A 8 3.81 23.03 -3.91
N PHE A 9 2.61 22.55 -4.26
CA PHE A 9 1.88 21.58 -3.44
C PHE A 9 2.73 20.32 -3.34
N THR A 10 3.63 20.27 -2.36
CA THR A 10 4.25 19.04 -1.93
C THR A 10 3.13 18.27 -1.26
N ASP A 11 2.49 17.36 -2.01
CA ASP A 11 1.68 16.27 -1.48
C ASP A 11 2.61 15.38 -0.63
N GLN A 12 3.08 15.93 0.49
CA GLN A 12 3.88 15.25 1.51
C GLN A 12 2.90 14.39 2.29
N ARG A 13 2.57 13.26 1.67
CA ARG A 13 1.82 12.21 2.33
C ARG A 13 2.53 11.88 3.64
N ARG A 14 1.76 11.82 4.73
CA ARG A 14 2.28 11.58 6.09
C ARG A 14 3.09 10.28 6.21
N ALA A 15 2.87 9.32 5.31
CA ALA A 15 3.63 8.07 5.23
C ALA A 15 3.67 7.53 3.77
N PRO A 16 4.71 6.77 3.40
CA PRO A 16 4.73 5.99 2.17
C PRO A 16 3.60 4.95 2.13
N ARG A 17 3.08 4.67 0.93
CA ARG A 17 2.07 3.63 0.67
C ARG A 17 2.72 2.49 -0.10
N TYR A 18 2.69 1.30 0.46
CA TYR A 18 3.21 0.10 -0.18
C TYR A 18 2.08 -0.65 -0.87
N TYR A 19 2.35 -1.21 -2.05
CA TYR A 19 1.46 -2.19 -2.65
C TYR A 19 1.46 -3.44 -1.79
N PHE A 20 0.28 -3.90 -1.38
CA PHE A 20 0.14 -5.01 -0.44
C PHE A 20 -0.41 -6.26 -1.13
N GLY A 21 -1.52 -6.14 -1.86
CA GLY A 21 -2.09 -7.26 -2.62
C GLY A 21 -2.82 -8.32 -1.79
N GLY A 22 -2.91 -8.16 -0.46
CA GLY A 22 -3.66 -9.05 0.42
C GLY A 22 -5.16 -8.74 0.52
N VAL A 23 -5.85 -9.48 1.38
CA VAL A 23 -7.28 -9.33 1.68
C VAL A 23 -7.50 -8.67 3.03
N ALA A 24 -8.57 -7.90 3.15
CA ALA A 24 -9.08 -7.38 4.41
C ALA A 24 -10.54 -7.80 4.60
N GLU A 25 -10.85 -8.20 5.83
CA GLU A 25 -12.21 -8.23 6.33
C GLU A 25 -12.56 -6.83 6.83
N LEU A 26 -13.69 -6.30 6.36
CA LEU A 26 -14.21 -4.99 6.70
C LEU A 26 -15.57 -5.17 7.37
N THR A 27 -15.67 -4.77 8.63
CA THR A 27 -16.93 -4.81 9.39
C THR A 27 -17.40 -3.39 9.66
N ASP A 28 -18.58 -3.06 9.17
CA ASP A 28 -19.27 -1.83 9.52
C ASP A 28 -19.65 -1.85 11.01
N LEU A 29 -19.19 -0.84 11.76
CA LEU A 29 -19.46 -0.76 13.20
C LEU A 29 -20.89 -0.30 13.52
N GLU A 30 -21.58 0.34 12.58
CA GLU A 30 -22.96 0.78 12.76
C GLU A 30 -23.95 -0.33 12.42
N SER A 31 -23.76 -0.98 11.27
CA SER A 31 -24.69 -2.01 10.79
C SER A 31 -24.29 -3.45 11.18
N GLY A 32 -23.05 -3.67 11.63
CA GLY A 32 -22.50 -5.00 11.88
C GLY A 32 -22.22 -5.81 10.60
N ARG A 33 -22.44 -5.21 9.41
CA ARG A 33 -22.24 -5.88 8.13
C ARG A 33 -20.75 -6.10 7.88
N MET A 34 -20.37 -7.34 7.64
CA MET A 34 -19.01 -7.72 7.27
C MET A 34 -18.92 -8.03 5.78
N ILE A 35 -17.83 -7.59 5.14
CA ILE A 35 -17.44 -7.99 3.79
C ILE A 35 -15.95 -8.31 3.73
N VAL A 36 -15.52 -9.06 2.71
CA VAL A 36 -14.10 -9.30 2.41
C VAL A 36 -13.75 -8.58 1.10
N ALA A 37 -12.62 -7.87 1.07
CA ALA A 37 -12.19 -7.12 -0.10
C ALA A 37 -10.66 -7.04 -0.23
N LEU A 38 -10.18 -6.79 -1.46
CA LEU A 38 -8.75 -6.69 -1.77
C LEU A 38 -8.17 -5.35 -1.32
N VAL A 39 -7.03 -5.40 -0.62
CA VAL A 39 -6.27 -4.22 -0.20
C VAL A 39 -5.21 -3.91 -1.24
N ARG A 40 -5.37 -2.77 -1.92
CA ARG A 40 -4.44 -2.33 -2.97
C ARG A 40 -3.16 -1.77 -2.36
N THR A 41 -3.30 -0.88 -1.39
CA THR A 41 -2.15 -0.23 -0.75
C THR A 41 -2.33 -0.16 0.75
N LEU A 42 -1.23 -0.31 1.47
CA LEU A 42 -1.15 -0.23 2.93
C LEU A 42 -0.14 0.85 3.36
N SER A 43 -0.43 1.53 4.46
CA SER A 43 0.44 2.52 5.11
C SER A 43 0.19 2.51 6.62
N LEU A 44 1.07 3.15 7.39
CA LEU A 44 0.97 3.22 8.85
C LEU A 44 -0.35 3.81 9.34
N PHE A 45 -0.94 4.74 8.58
CA PHE A 45 -2.14 5.48 8.97
C PHE A 45 -3.41 5.03 8.24
N GLY A 46 -3.35 3.98 7.42
CA GLY A 46 -4.52 3.55 6.66
C GLY A 46 -4.23 2.68 5.45
N CYS A 47 -5.29 2.31 4.76
CA CYS A 47 -5.24 1.45 3.58
C CYS A 47 -6.22 1.89 2.49
N PHE A 48 -6.02 1.37 1.28
CA PHE A 48 -6.98 1.52 0.18
C PHE A 48 -7.53 0.16 -0.19
N VAL A 49 -8.86 0.04 -0.19
CA VAL A 49 -9.56 -1.24 -0.39
C VAL A 49 -10.46 -1.15 -1.61
N LYS A 50 -10.43 -2.20 -2.44
CA LYS A 50 -11.22 -2.34 -3.67
C LYS A 50 -12.67 -2.72 -3.35
N THR A 51 -13.45 -1.77 -2.87
CA THR A 51 -14.88 -1.95 -2.59
C THR A 51 -15.67 -0.64 -2.74
N LYS A 52 -16.96 -0.75 -3.03
CA LYS A 52 -17.92 0.37 -3.10
C LYS A 52 -18.96 0.35 -1.98
N SER A 53 -18.86 -0.61 -1.07
CA SER A 53 -19.92 -0.90 -0.09
C SER A 53 -20.01 0.09 1.06
N PHE A 54 -19.01 0.96 1.25
CA PHE A 54 -18.96 1.92 2.35
C PHE A 54 -19.05 3.35 1.86
N GLN A 55 -19.74 4.19 2.62
CA GLN A 55 -19.85 5.63 2.38
C GLN A 55 -18.74 6.37 3.12
N VAL A 56 -18.38 7.56 2.61
CA VAL A 56 -17.43 8.45 3.30
C VAL A 56 -17.96 8.78 4.69
N GLY A 57 -17.10 8.65 5.70
CA GLY A 57 -17.41 8.88 7.08
C GLY A 57 -17.81 7.64 7.88
N ALA A 58 -18.12 6.52 7.22
CA ALA A 58 -18.48 5.27 7.89
C ALA A 58 -17.33 4.75 8.77
N ARG A 59 -17.69 4.20 9.94
CA ARG A 59 -16.76 3.61 10.89
C ARG A 59 -16.66 2.11 10.63
N VAL A 60 -15.44 1.63 10.44
CA VAL A 60 -15.19 0.24 10.04
C VAL A 60 -14.10 -0.36 10.91
N LYS A 61 -14.25 -1.64 11.27
CA LYS A 61 -13.12 -2.47 11.71
C LYS A 61 -12.49 -3.10 10.49
N VAL A 62 -11.18 -2.97 10.36
CA VAL A 62 -10.37 -3.56 9.31
C VAL A 62 -9.53 -4.66 9.93
N THR A 63 -9.65 -5.87 9.42
CA THR A 63 -8.80 -7.00 9.82
C THR A 63 -8.06 -7.48 8.60
N ILE A 64 -6.74 -7.38 8.60
CA ILE A 64 -5.89 -7.85 7.50
C ILE A 64 -5.22 -9.14 7.94
N THR A 65 -5.39 -10.18 7.12
CA THR A 65 -4.73 -11.48 7.31
C THR A 65 -3.96 -11.79 6.03
N ASP A 66 -2.65 -11.89 6.15
CA ASP A 66 -1.75 -12.32 5.09
C ASP A 66 -0.78 -13.37 5.65
N SER A 67 -0.14 -14.12 4.77
CA SER A 67 0.68 -15.32 4.99
C SER A 67 1.79 -15.11 6.03
N GLY A 68 1.44 -15.06 7.33
CA GLY A 68 2.34 -14.81 8.46
C GLY A 68 2.05 -13.57 9.30
N SER A 69 1.07 -12.73 8.94
CA SER A 69 0.72 -11.54 9.72
C SER A 69 -0.78 -11.34 9.82
N HIS A 70 -1.21 -10.99 11.02
CA HIS A 70 -2.58 -10.63 11.32
C HIS A 70 -2.57 -9.34 12.13
N PHE A 71 -3.30 -8.34 11.67
CA PHE A 71 -3.51 -7.14 12.46
C PHE A 71 -4.91 -6.59 12.24
N SER A 72 -5.46 -5.99 13.31
CA SER A 72 -6.74 -5.31 13.31
C SER A 72 -6.59 -3.81 13.57
N ALA A 73 -7.46 -3.01 12.96
CA ALA A 73 -7.53 -1.57 13.20
C ALA A 73 -8.98 -1.10 13.15
N LEU A 74 -9.35 -0.14 13.99
CA LEU A 74 -10.53 0.68 13.76
C LEU A 74 -10.17 1.80 12.79
N GLY A 75 -11.07 2.10 11.88
CA GLY A 75 -10.86 3.14 10.90
C GLY A 75 -12.14 3.85 10.48
N ARG A 76 -11.93 4.91 9.74
CA ARG A 76 -12.99 5.71 9.12
C ARG A 76 -12.75 5.79 7.62
N VAL A 77 -13.81 5.67 6.83
CA VAL A 77 -13.72 5.92 5.40
C VAL A 77 -13.45 7.40 5.16
N ALA A 78 -12.23 7.72 4.77
CA ALA A 78 -11.76 9.09 4.56
C ALA A 78 -12.06 9.60 3.14
N ASN A 79 -12.07 8.71 2.15
CA ASN A 79 -12.45 9.04 0.77
C ASN A 79 -13.00 7.84 0.00
N GLN A 80 -13.67 8.13 -1.10
CA GLN A 80 -14.15 7.15 -2.07
C GLN A 80 -13.65 7.52 -3.46
N ARG A 81 -13.27 6.51 -4.23
CA ARG A 81 -12.85 6.60 -5.64
C ARG A 81 -13.69 5.63 -6.46
N GLU A 82 -13.59 5.74 -7.78
CA GLU A 82 -14.33 4.88 -8.70
C GLU A 82 -14.03 3.38 -8.49
N ASP A 83 -12.81 3.05 -8.06
CA ASP A 83 -12.31 1.69 -7.91
C ASP A 83 -12.21 1.20 -6.46
N GLY A 84 -12.60 2.01 -5.47
CA GLY A 84 -12.44 1.62 -4.07
C GLY A 84 -12.65 2.75 -3.05
N VAL A 85 -12.30 2.46 -1.80
CA VAL A 85 -12.37 3.41 -0.67
C VAL A 85 -11.03 3.50 0.03
N GLY A 86 -10.69 4.72 0.46
CA GLY A 86 -9.55 4.97 1.36
C GLY A 86 -10.03 4.99 2.81
N ILE A 87 -9.40 4.17 3.64
CA ILE A 87 -9.68 4.06 5.06
C ILE A 87 -8.51 4.65 5.83
N GLU A 88 -8.79 5.59 6.73
CA GLU A 88 -7.84 6.10 7.71
C GLU A 88 -7.99 5.31 9.01
N PHE A 89 -6.88 4.84 9.58
CA PHE A 89 -6.88 4.15 10.87
C PHE A 89 -7.03 5.18 11.98
N THR A 90 -8.04 4.98 12.83
CA THR A 90 -8.36 5.84 13.97
C THR A 90 -7.86 5.28 15.29
N ASP A 91 -7.76 3.96 15.38
CA ASP A 91 -7.29 3.26 16.58
C ASP A 91 -6.72 1.89 16.21
N ILE A 92 -5.59 1.54 16.81
CA ILE A 92 -4.86 0.29 16.56
C ILE A 92 -4.33 -0.18 17.91
N GLU A 93 -4.60 -1.43 18.29
CA GLU A 93 -4.02 -1.96 19.53
C GLU A 93 -2.49 -2.09 19.39
N PRO A 94 -1.71 -1.92 20.48
CA PRO A 94 -0.25 -1.93 20.38
C PRO A 94 0.35 -3.18 19.73
N ILE A 95 -0.28 -4.34 19.95
CA ILE A 95 0.14 -5.61 19.34
C ILE A 95 -0.12 -5.64 17.83
N ASP A 96 -1.28 -5.11 17.40
CA ASP A 96 -1.64 -5.00 15.99
C ASP A 96 -0.78 -3.93 15.29
N GLN A 97 -0.41 -2.87 16.00
CA GLN A 97 0.48 -1.84 15.49
C GLN A 97 1.87 -2.41 15.20
N ALA A 98 2.42 -3.24 16.10
CA ALA A 98 3.68 -3.92 15.85
C ALA A 98 3.62 -4.82 14.60
N GLY A 99 2.51 -5.57 14.43
CA GLY A 99 2.30 -6.41 13.24
C GLY A 99 2.16 -5.60 11.94
N LEU A 100 1.52 -4.42 12.01
CA LEU A 100 1.45 -3.49 10.89
C LEU A 100 2.83 -2.94 10.52
N GLU A 101 3.62 -2.51 11.50
CA GLU A 101 4.97 -1.98 11.29
C GLU A 101 5.91 -3.03 10.69
N GLU A 102 5.86 -4.27 11.21
CA GLU A 102 6.61 -5.40 10.66
C GLU A 102 6.23 -5.65 9.20
N ARG A 103 4.93 -5.68 8.87
CA ARG A 103 4.52 -5.80 7.46
C ARG A 103 4.97 -4.67 6.58
N LEU A 104 4.90 -3.43 7.06
CA LEU A 104 5.37 -2.28 6.30
C LEU A 104 6.88 -2.35 6.05
N ALA A 105 7.66 -2.86 7.02
CA ALA A 105 9.09 -3.09 6.86
C ALA A 105 9.39 -4.13 5.77
N GLU A 106 8.69 -5.27 5.80
CA GLU A 106 8.84 -6.31 4.77
C GLU A 106 8.48 -5.81 3.36
N LEU A 107 7.35 -5.09 3.24
CA LEU A 107 6.94 -4.48 1.97
C LEU A 107 7.92 -3.42 1.48
N ALA A 108 8.57 -2.70 2.39
CA ALA A 108 9.60 -1.73 2.05
C ALA A 108 10.85 -2.42 1.45
N GLU A 109 11.23 -3.58 1.97
CA GLU A 109 12.34 -4.37 1.40
C GLU A 109 11.99 -4.96 0.02
N ILE A 110 10.75 -5.42 -0.18
CA ILE A 110 10.28 -5.90 -1.50
C ILE A 110 10.24 -4.75 -2.51
N GLY A 111 9.83 -3.55 -2.10
CA GLY A 111 9.83 -2.36 -2.95
C GLY A 111 11.24 -1.82 -3.26
N LYS A 112 12.25 -2.24 -2.50
CA LYS A 112 13.65 -1.84 -2.66
C LYS A 112 14.45 -2.75 -3.58
N VAL A 113 13.89 -3.82 -4.19
CA VAL A 113 14.62 -4.68 -5.13
C VAL A 113 15.43 -3.78 -6.06
N PRO A 114 16.77 -3.76 -5.94
CA PRO A 114 17.56 -2.89 -6.78
C PRO A 114 17.30 -3.38 -8.19
N THR A 115 16.80 -2.50 -9.04
CA THR A 115 16.88 -2.67 -10.49
C THR A 115 18.39 -2.66 -10.83
N ARG A 116 19.05 -3.78 -10.58
CA ARG A 116 20.34 -4.16 -11.15
C ARG A 116 20.06 -5.36 -12.03
N LEU A 117 19.32 -5.10 -13.10
CA LEU A 117 19.62 -5.78 -14.36
C LEU A 117 20.98 -5.23 -14.80
N THR A 118 22.06 -5.87 -14.38
CA THR A 118 23.35 -5.78 -15.06
C THR A 118 23.23 -6.54 -16.37
N PRO A 119 23.44 -5.90 -17.54
CA PRO A 119 23.55 -6.61 -18.81
C PRO A 119 24.95 -7.22 -18.91
N GLU A 120 25.24 -8.28 -18.16
CA GLU A 120 26.55 -8.95 -18.27
C GLU A 120 26.49 -10.47 -18.11
N SER A 121 25.41 -11.10 -18.58
CA SER A 121 25.34 -12.57 -18.73
C SER A 121 25.23 -13.01 -20.20
N LEU A 122 25.85 -12.29 -21.12
CA LEU A 122 26.07 -12.76 -22.49
C LEU A 122 27.56 -12.81 -22.81
N SER A 123 28.30 -13.56 -21.99
CA SER A 123 29.45 -14.30 -22.50
C SER A 123 28.95 -15.41 -23.43
N LEU A 124 28.73 -15.06 -24.70
CA LEU A 124 28.64 -16.02 -25.79
C LEU A 124 29.83 -15.76 -26.74
N PRO A 125 30.81 -16.68 -26.81
CA PRO A 125 31.96 -16.54 -27.69
C PRO A 125 31.59 -17.02 -29.10
N TRP A 126 30.86 -16.24 -29.86
CA TRP A 126 30.75 -16.47 -31.31
C TRP A 126 30.27 -15.23 -32.06
N LEU A 127 31.12 -14.19 -32.22
CA LEU A 127 31.10 -13.41 -33.47
C LEU A 127 32.32 -12.48 -33.57
N ARG A 128 33.23 -12.85 -34.49
CA ARG A 128 34.23 -12.07 -35.25
C ARG A 128 35.38 -13.07 -35.53
N SER A 129 35.71 -13.44 -36.76
CA SER A 129 35.87 -12.57 -37.93
C SER A 129 35.76 -13.36 -39.22
N ARG A 130 35.11 -12.78 -40.24
CA ARG A 130 35.43 -13.01 -41.65
C ARG A 130 36.37 -11.89 -42.12
N THR A 131 37.49 -12.30 -42.70
CA THR A 131 38.29 -11.66 -43.76
C THR A 131 39.32 -10.57 -43.41
N ALA A 132 40.62 -10.86 -43.61
CA ALA A 132 41.53 -10.22 -44.60
C ALA A 132 43.01 -10.55 -44.31
N VAL A 133 43.68 -11.32 -45.18
CA VAL A 133 44.81 -10.95 -46.09
C VAL A 133 44.90 -12.07 -47.14
#